data_AF-A0A7C3X4J8-F1
#
_entry.id   AF-A0A7C3X4J8-F1
#
_cell.length_a   1.000
_cell.length_b   1.000
_cell.length_c   1.000
_cell.angle_alpha   90.00
_cell.angle_beta   90.00
_cell.angle_gamma   90.00
#
_symmetry.space_group_name_H-M   'P 1'
#
loop_
_entity.id
_entity.type
_entity.pdbx_description
1 polymer ?
#
loop_
_entity_poly.entity_id
_entity_poly.type
_entity_poly.pdbx_seq_one_letter_code
_entity_poly.pdbx_strand_id
1 'polypeptide(L)' 'VEGPSRHGQAYRGRTRQNVTVNFPGPAQPGELREVLIEGATSTTLTGRLVNG' A
#
# COMPACT_ATOMS: atom_id res chain seq x y z
N VAL A 1 1.38 7.05 2.37
CA VAL A 1 1.83 5.81 3.05
C VAL A 1 1.62 5.98 4.53
N GLU A 2 1.16 4.95 5.25
CA GLU A 2 0.92 5.01 6.71
C GLU A 2 2.07 4.36 7.49
N GLY A 3 2.68 3.29 6.97
CA GLY A 3 3.82 2.61 7.61
C GLY A 3 3.81 1.10 7.34
N PRO A 4 4.59 0.31 8.10
CA PRO A 4 4.57 -1.15 8.00
C PRO A 4 3.17 -1.73 8.24
N SER A 5 2.84 -2.81 7.53
CA SER A 5 1.61 -3.56 7.75
C SER A 5 1.67 -4.32 9.08
N ARG A 6 0.51 -4.80 9.57
CA ARG A 6 0.38 -5.47 10.88
C ARG A 6 1.39 -6.60 11.10
N HIS A 7 1.75 -7.34 10.04
CA HIS A 7 2.67 -8.47 10.11
C HIS A 7 4.12 -8.10 9.72
N GLY A 8 4.40 -6.83 9.41
CA GLY A 8 5.74 -6.33 9.07
C GLY A 8 6.29 -6.82 7.72
N GLN A 9 5.53 -7.60 6.95
CA GLN A 9 5.97 -8.18 5.67
C GLN A 9 5.74 -7.24 4.47
N ALA A 10 4.99 -6.15 4.67
CA ALA A 10 4.61 -5.20 3.64
C ALA A 10 4.46 -3.81 4.24
N TYR A 11 4.22 -2.81 3.39
CA TYR A 11 3.81 -1.47 3.78
C TYR A 11 2.34 -1.28 3.49
N ARG A 12 1.71 -0.44 4.31
CA ARG A 12 0.31 -0.07 4.22
C ARG A 12 0.18 1.41 3.90
N GLY A 13 -0.77 1.73 3.04
CA GLY A 13 -1.21 3.09 2.79
C GLY A 13 -2.71 3.14 2.53
N ARG A 14 -3.21 4.34 2.21
CA ARG A 14 -4.56 4.53 1.71
C ARG A 14 -4.53 5.19 0.34
N THR A 15 -5.48 4.79 -0.50
CA THR A 15 -5.76 5.46 -1.77
C THR A 15 -6.42 6.81 -1.52
N ARG A 16 -6.59 7.62 -2.57
CA ARG A 16 -7.32 8.90 -2.50
C ARG A 16 -8.78 8.72 -2.07
N GLN A 17 -9.37 7.56 -2.34
CA GLN A 17 -10.71 7.15 -1.92
C GLN A 17 -10.73 6.52 -0.51
N ASN A 18 -9.65 6.67 0.26
CA ASN A 18 -9.52 6.17 1.63
C ASN A 18 -9.57 4.63 1.77
N VAL A 19 -9.28 3.89 0.69
CA VAL A 19 -9.23 2.42 0.72
C VAL A 19 -7.85 1.96 1.14
N THR A 20 -7.79 0.97 2.03
CA THR A 20 -6.53 0.36 2.45
C THR A 20 -5.83 -0.34 1.29
N VAL A 21 -4.54 -0.11 1.10
CA VAL A 21 -3.69 -0.87 0.18
C VAL A 21 -2.44 -1.39 0.90
N ASN A 22 -2.10 -2.65 0.67
CA ASN A 22 -0.81 -3.23 1.06
C ASN A 22 0.09 -3.41 -0.18
N PHE A 23 1.36 -3.07 -0.06
CA PHE A 23 2.34 -3.16 -1.14
C PHE A 23 3.74 -3.47 -0.60
N PRO A 24 4.63 -4.10 -1.39
CA PRO A 24 6.00 -4.41 -1.00
C PRO A 24 6.93 -3.19 -1.15
N GLY A 25 8.12 -3.30 -0.57
CA GLY A 25 9.21 -2.33 -0.73
C GLY A 25 9.18 -1.19 0.29
N PRO A 26 10.35 -0.61 0.62
CA PRO A 26 10.44 0.42 1.65
C PRO A 26 9.65 1.67 1.26
N ALA A 27 8.96 2.26 2.23
CA ALA A 27 8.29 3.54 2.06
C ALA A 27 8.26 4.30 3.39
N GLN A 28 8.30 5.62 3.33
CA GLN A 28 8.23 6.45 4.53
C GLN A 28 6.78 6.83 4.85
N PRO A 29 6.37 6.84 6.13
CA PRO A 29 5.09 7.42 6.53
C PRO A 29 4.94 8.84 5.98
N GLY A 30 3.77 9.15 5.41
CA GLY A 30 3.49 10.43 4.75
C GLY A 30 3.84 10.49 3.26
N GLU A 31 4.63 9.56 2.72
CA GLU A 31 5.00 9.55 1.30
C GLU A 31 3.80 9.24 0.39
N LEU A 32 3.74 9.87 -0.78
CA LEU A 32 2.84 9.46 -1.86
C LEU A 32 3.58 8.51 -2.79
N ARG A 33 3.15 7.25 -2.84
CA ARG A 33 3.66 6.21 -3.74
C ARG A 33 2.60 5.85 -4.76
N GLU A 34 3.03 5.59 -5.99
CA GLU A 34 2.19 4.98 -7.02
C GLU A 34 2.21 3.46 -6.87
N VAL A 35 1.01 2.88 -6.75
CA VAL A 35 0.81 1.44 -6.59
C VAL A 35 -0.11 0.97 -7.71
N LEU A 36 0.36 0.01 -8.49
CA LEU A 36 -0.48 -0.75 -9.41
C LEU A 36 -1.25 -1.79 -8.60
N ILE A 37 -2.59 -1.73 -8.65
CA ILE A 37 -3.45 -2.66 -7.94
C ILE A 37 -3.52 -3.98 -8.70
N GLU A 38 -3.27 -5.08 -7.99
CA GLU A 38 -3.24 -6.45 -8.55
C GLU A 38 -4.27 -7.38 -7.89
N GLY A 39 -4.81 -6.98 -6.74
CA GLY A 39 -5.82 -7.76 -6.03
C GLY A 39 -6.68 -6.88 -5.14
N ALA A 40 -7.89 -7.37 -4.86
CA ALA A 40 -8.84 -6.71 -3.98
C ALA A 40 -9.66 -7.75 -3.19
N THR A 41 -9.90 -7.44 -1.92
CA THR A 41 -10.96 -8.04 -1.10
C THR A 41 -12.03 -6.98 -0.84
N SER A 42 -13.08 -7.32 -0.07
CA SER A 42 -14.16 -6.39 0.26
C SER A 42 -13.70 -5.11 0.98
N THR A 43 -12.51 -5.08 1.57
CA THR A 43 -12.05 -3.94 2.39
C THR A 43 -10.59 -3.53 2.16
N THR A 44 -9.84 -4.28 1.37
CA THR A 44 -8.39 -4.09 1.23
C THR A 44 -7.92 -4.38 -0.19
N LEU A 45 -7.00 -3.57 -0.67
CA LEU A 45 -6.30 -3.75 -1.93
C LEU A 45 -4.89 -4.30 -1.70
N THR A 46 -4.36 -4.98 -2.71
CA THR A 46 -2.95 -5.38 -2.80
C THR A 46 -2.36 -4.92 -4.13
N GLY A 47 -1.08 -4.60 -4.16
CA GLY A 47 -0.43 -4.13 -5.37
C GLY A 47 1.09 -4.05 -5.28
N ARG A 48 1.72 -3.55 -6.36
CA ARG A 48 3.17 -3.32 -6.46
C ARG A 48 3.49 -1.86 -6.78
N LEU A 49 4.67 -1.43 -6.35
CA LEU A 49 5.20 -0.10 -6.68
C LEU A 49 5.51 -0.02 -8.19
N VAL A 50 5.08 1.08 -8.82
CA VAL A 50 5.28 1.27 -10.28
C VAL A 50 6.64 1.91 -10.58
N ASN A 51 7.16 2.70 -9.64
CA ASN A 51 8.46 3.37 -9.75
C ASN A 51 9.25 3.08 -8.47
N GLY A 52 9.74 1.83 -8.34
CA GLY A 52 10.47 1.31 -7.18
C GLY A 52 11.65 2.16 -6.81
#